data_AF-A0A1E1LDB1-F1
#
_entry.id   AF-A0A1E1LDB1-F1
#
_cell.length_a   1.000
_cell.length_b   1.000
_cell.length_c   1.000
_cell.angle_alpha   90.00
_cell.angle_beta   90.00
_cell.angle_gamma   90.00
#
_symmetry.space_group_name_H-M   'P 1'
#
loop_
_entity.id
_entity.type
_entity.pdbx_description
1 polymer ?
#
loop_
_entity_poly.entity_id
_entity_poly.type
_entity_poly.pdbx_seq_one_letter_code
_entity_poly.pdbx_strand_id
1 'polypeptide(L)'
;MLSCAAPSQRVFLSILLLFSSTPTLTNAQSASQTITSGTSINAKIFPGDKNYAYAGCYAETTQNNGTNNLRALTAGKTESLETMTVQTCLDYCKKDNYEFAGLEYTKECWCAHSLSSAAQKLDDGACDLACTGNTTQVCGGALKLSVYTATKASKKGAAGKVGQVAPVGSILALGIAMGFLLCLA
;
A
#
# COMPACT_ATOMS: atom_id res chain seq x y z
N MET A 1 34.22 40.69 37.47
CA MET A 1 35.39 40.52 36.59
C MET A 1 35.14 41.30 35.33
N LEU A 2 36.13 42.11 34.95
CA LEU A 2 36.34 42.77 33.66
C LEU A 2 35.31 43.81 33.17
N SER A 3 35.64 45.07 33.49
CA SER A 3 35.24 46.29 32.79
C SER A 3 35.44 46.22 31.28
N CYS A 4 34.63 46.95 30.53
CA CYS A 4 35.14 47.99 29.63
C CYS A 4 34.05 49.01 29.28
N ALA A 5 34.38 50.28 29.52
CA ALA A 5 33.59 51.46 29.23
C ALA A 5 33.70 51.85 27.75
N ALA A 6 32.67 52.49 27.20
CA ALA A 6 32.72 53.16 25.90
C ALA A 6 32.86 54.69 26.11
N PRO A 7 33.76 55.38 25.37
CA PRO A 7 33.93 56.82 25.46
C PRO A 7 33.04 57.59 24.47
N SER A 8 32.88 58.87 24.81
CA SER A 8 32.14 59.93 24.14
C SER A 8 32.91 60.54 22.95
N GLN A 9 32.23 61.48 22.25
CA GLN A 9 32.71 62.49 21.28
C GLN A 9 32.74 62.08 19.80
N ARG A 10 31.90 62.64 18.92
CA ARG A 10 31.70 64.02 18.39
C ARG A 10 32.33 64.16 16.98
N VAL A 11 31.44 64.45 16.02
CA VAL A 11 31.57 65.40 14.89
C VAL A 11 32.73 65.21 13.92
N PHE A 12 32.42 64.82 12.67
CA PHE A 12 33.02 65.31 11.41
C PHE A 12 32.04 64.93 10.28
N LEU A 13 31.11 65.79 9.87
CA LEU A 13 31.21 66.80 8.80
C LEU A 13 31.94 66.33 7.53
N SER A 14 31.17 66.25 6.44
CA SER A 14 31.56 66.44 5.04
C SER A 14 32.33 65.33 4.31
N ILE A 15 31.62 64.41 3.64
CA ILE A 15 32.11 63.75 2.42
C ILE A 15 30.97 63.64 1.38
N LEU A 16 31.19 64.28 0.24
CA LEU A 16 30.46 64.13 -1.03
C LEU A 16 30.34 62.65 -1.42
N LEU A 17 29.12 62.18 -1.72
CA LEU A 17 28.91 60.95 -2.48
C LEU A 17 28.18 61.24 -3.78
N LEU A 18 28.97 61.30 -4.85
CA LEU A 18 28.54 60.99 -6.21
C LEU A 18 28.33 59.46 -6.33
N PHE A 19 27.41 59.07 -7.21
CA PHE A 19 27.14 57.71 -7.72
C PHE A 19 26.40 56.74 -6.79
N SER A 20 25.07 56.93 -6.69
CA SER A 20 24.14 55.87 -6.33
C SER A 20 23.77 55.09 -7.60
N SER A 21 24.52 54.02 -7.90
CA SER A 21 24.09 53.00 -8.85
C SER A 21 22.82 52.34 -8.31
N THR A 22 21.71 52.50 -9.03
CA THR A 22 20.45 51.83 -8.74
C THR A 22 20.64 50.31 -8.85
N PRO A 23 20.34 49.51 -7.81
CA PRO A 23 20.19 48.08 -7.99
C PRO A 23 18.92 47.83 -8.82
N THR A 24 19.07 47.24 -10.00
CA THR A 24 17.93 46.70 -10.75
C THR A 24 17.34 45.55 -9.95
N LEU A 25 16.07 45.70 -9.56
CA LEU A 25 15.25 44.61 -9.06
C LEU A 25 15.05 43.61 -10.21
N THR A 26 15.90 42.59 -10.30
CA THR A 26 15.64 41.42 -11.12
C THR A 26 14.48 40.66 -10.48
N ASN A 27 13.34 40.76 -11.14
CA ASN A 27 12.15 40.00 -10.87
C ASN A 27 12.50 38.51 -10.97
N ALA A 28 12.75 37.85 -9.83
CA ALA A 28 12.85 36.41 -9.76
C ALA A 28 11.47 35.85 -10.10
N GLN A 29 11.32 35.43 -11.35
CA GLN A 29 10.13 34.79 -11.86
C GLN A 29 9.95 33.49 -11.08
N SER A 30 9.09 33.54 -10.07
CA SER A 30 8.56 32.33 -9.44
C SER A 30 7.91 31.52 -10.56
N ALA A 31 8.55 30.41 -10.92
CA ALA A 31 7.87 29.34 -11.60
C ALA A 31 6.76 28.89 -10.65
N SER A 32 5.54 29.35 -10.92
CA SER A 32 4.33 28.76 -10.35
C SER A 32 4.30 27.34 -10.89
N GLN A 33 4.88 26.41 -10.14
CA GLN A 33 4.68 25.00 -10.35
C GLN A 33 3.24 24.74 -9.91
N THR A 34 2.33 24.74 -10.87
CA THR A 34 1.05 24.06 -10.70
C THR A 34 1.39 22.61 -10.40
N ILE A 35 1.35 22.24 -9.12
CA ILE A 35 1.37 20.85 -8.69
C ILE A 35 0.11 20.22 -9.28
N THR A 36 0.25 19.69 -10.49
CA THR A 36 -0.75 18.81 -11.09
C THR A 36 -0.59 17.52 -10.34
N SER A 37 -1.41 17.33 -9.30
CA SER A 37 -1.57 16.06 -8.60
C SER A 37 -2.06 15.00 -9.59
N GLY A 38 -1.11 14.39 -10.30
CA GLY A 38 -1.10 12.99 -10.70
C GLY A 38 -2.17 12.44 -11.65
N THR A 39 -3.04 13.23 -12.27
CA THR A 39 -3.89 12.70 -13.35
C THR A 39 -3.03 12.37 -14.58
N SER A 40 -2.77 11.08 -14.83
CA SER A 40 -2.09 10.62 -16.04
C SER A 40 -3.10 10.41 -17.16
N ILE A 41 -3.05 11.30 -18.16
CA ILE A 41 -3.94 11.35 -19.34
C ILE A 41 -3.92 10.10 -20.24
N ASN A 42 -3.11 9.07 -19.94
CA ASN A 42 -3.08 7.82 -20.72
C ASN A 42 -3.14 6.53 -19.88
N ALA A 43 -3.07 6.62 -18.55
CA ALA A 43 -3.05 5.42 -17.72
C ALA A 43 -4.33 4.60 -17.89
N LYS A 44 -4.18 3.27 -17.99
CA LYS A 44 -5.26 2.30 -18.16
C LYS A 44 -5.34 1.41 -16.94
N ILE A 45 -6.55 0.92 -16.67
CA ILE A 45 -6.76 -0.15 -15.69
C ILE A 45 -6.07 -1.42 -16.23
N PHE A 46 -5.20 -2.01 -15.41
CA PHE A 46 -4.65 -3.32 -15.72
C PHE A 46 -5.71 -4.38 -15.37
N PRO A 47 -6.08 -5.30 -16.28
CA PRO A 47 -7.19 -6.23 -16.03
C PRO A 47 -6.88 -7.28 -14.96
N GLY A 48 -5.60 -7.50 -14.64
CA GLY A 48 -5.14 -8.56 -13.74
C GLY A 48 -4.28 -9.60 -14.47
N ASP A 49 -3.89 -10.63 -13.75
CA ASP A 49 -3.08 -11.75 -14.24
C ASP A 49 -3.78 -13.09 -13.94
N LYS A 50 -3.05 -14.21 -14.06
CA LYS A 50 -3.62 -15.53 -13.71
C LYS A 50 -4.03 -15.63 -12.24
N ASN A 51 -3.45 -14.82 -11.35
CA ASN A 51 -3.61 -14.91 -9.92
C ASN A 51 -4.64 -13.91 -9.37
N TYR A 52 -4.78 -12.76 -10.00
CA TYR A 52 -5.67 -11.69 -9.55
C TYR A 52 -6.44 -11.09 -10.72
N ALA A 53 -7.68 -10.68 -10.48
CA ALA A 53 -8.49 -9.92 -11.43
C ALA A 53 -8.87 -8.56 -10.82
N TYR A 54 -8.94 -7.52 -11.66
CA TYR A 54 -9.40 -6.21 -11.21
C TYR A 54 -10.84 -6.29 -10.70
N ALA A 55 -11.08 -5.78 -9.49
CA ALA A 55 -12.39 -5.79 -8.84
C ALA A 55 -13.07 -4.41 -8.90
N GLY A 56 -12.29 -3.33 -8.95
CA GLY A 56 -12.80 -1.98 -9.07
C GLY A 56 -11.96 -0.93 -8.34
N CYS A 57 -12.37 0.32 -8.49
CA CYS A 57 -11.90 1.40 -7.64
C CYS A 57 -12.73 1.46 -6.35
N TYR A 58 -12.08 1.60 -5.20
CA TYR A 58 -12.75 1.68 -3.89
C TYR A 58 -12.23 2.88 -3.08
N ALA A 59 -13.10 3.51 -2.30
CA ALA A 59 -12.70 4.56 -1.38
C ALA A 59 -11.90 3.97 -0.20
N GLU A 60 -10.85 4.69 0.22
CA GLU A 60 -10.21 4.44 1.51
C GLU A 60 -11.17 4.82 2.65
N THR A 61 -11.11 4.10 3.77
CA THR A 61 -12.05 4.23 4.89
C THR A 61 -11.47 4.93 6.11
N THR A 62 -10.19 5.33 6.07
CA THR A 62 -9.51 6.01 7.19
C THR A 62 -10.16 7.32 7.59
N GLN A 63 -10.84 8.00 6.66
CA GLN A 63 -11.52 9.28 6.89
C GLN A 63 -13.03 9.13 7.10
N ASN A 64 -13.55 7.90 7.09
CA ASN A 64 -14.99 7.68 7.24
C ASN A 64 -15.37 7.69 8.73
N ASN A 65 -16.47 8.36 9.07
CA ASN A 65 -16.98 8.33 10.44
C ASN A 65 -17.40 6.89 10.83
N GLY A 66 -17.11 6.48 12.06
CA GLY A 66 -17.47 5.15 12.57
C GLY A 66 -16.56 4.00 12.15
N THR A 67 -15.47 4.25 11.42
CA THR A 67 -14.49 3.20 11.04
C THR A 67 -13.28 3.11 11.98
N ASN A 68 -13.19 4.00 12.98
CA ASN A 68 -12.03 4.11 13.89
C ASN A 68 -10.69 4.25 13.14
N ASN A 69 -10.68 4.98 12.03
CA ASN A 69 -9.53 5.17 11.14
C ASN A 69 -8.98 3.85 10.55
N LEU A 70 -9.78 2.79 10.54
CA LEU A 70 -9.39 1.54 9.88
C LEU A 70 -9.37 1.73 8.37
N ARG A 71 -8.42 1.07 7.72
CA ARG A 71 -8.28 1.08 6.27
C ARG A 71 -9.25 0.13 5.57
N ALA A 72 -9.51 0.39 4.30
CA ALA A 72 -10.34 -0.45 3.43
C ALA A 72 -9.72 -1.85 3.28
N LEU A 73 -8.40 -1.90 3.10
CA LEU A 73 -7.59 -3.11 3.16
C LEU A 73 -6.71 -3.04 4.41
N THR A 74 -7.01 -3.86 5.42
CA THR A 74 -6.33 -3.85 6.72
C THR A 74 -5.87 -5.24 7.14
N ALA A 75 -5.05 -5.31 8.18
CA ALA A 75 -4.56 -6.56 8.80
C ALA A 75 -3.80 -7.52 7.86
N GLY A 76 -3.21 -7.00 6.78
CA GLY A 76 -2.26 -7.73 5.95
C GLY A 76 -0.90 -7.04 5.84
N LYS A 77 -0.23 -7.22 4.70
CA LYS A 77 1.11 -6.67 4.44
C LYS A 77 1.05 -5.44 3.54
N THR A 78 2.05 -4.57 3.67
CA THR A 78 2.13 -3.33 2.91
C THR A 78 3.55 -3.06 2.44
N GLU A 79 3.67 -2.42 1.28
CA GLU A 79 4.94 -1.98 0.72
C GLU A 79 4.75 -0.69 -0.07
N SER A 80 5.79 0.14 -0.15
CA SER A 80 5.81 1.33 -1.01
C SER A 80 7.10 1.35 -1.82
N LEU A 81 7.00 1.46 -3.14
CA LEU A 81 8.16 1.41 -4.05
C LEU A 81 8.13 2.54 -5.06
N GLU A 82 9.24 3.22 -5.27
CA GLU A 82 9.38 4.22 -6.34
C GLU A 82 9.29 3.61 -7.76
N THR A 83 9.37 2.29 -7.86
CA THR A 83 9.20 1.52 -9.10
C THR A 83 7.94 0.65 -9.07
N MET A 84 6.92 1.03 -8.30
CA MET A 84 5.70 0.25 -8.17
C MET A 84 5.01 0.06 -9.52
N THR A 85 4.58 -1.17 -9.78
CA THR A 85 3.68 -1.51 -10.90
C THR A 85 2.51 -2.31 -10.34
N VAL A 86 1.43 -2.45 -11.11
CA VAL A 86 0.35 -3.34 -10.71
C VAL A 86 0.89 -4.77 -10.49
N GLN A 87 1.70 -5.29 -11.41
CA GLN A 87 2.24 -6.65 -11.32
C GLN A 87 3.07 -6.86 -10.05
N THR A 88 3.94 -5.89 -9.71
CA THR A 88 4.76 -5.95 -8.50
C THR A 88 3.90 -6.08 -7.24
N CYS A 89 2.82 -5.31 -7.14
CA CYS A 89 1.90 -5.41 -6.01
C CYS A 89 1.14 -6.74 -5.97
N LEU A 90 0.64 -7.22 -7.12
CA LEU A 90 -0.04 -8.51 -7.20
C LEU A 90 0.88 -9.68 -6.77
N ASP A 91 2.12 -9.67 -7.23
CA ASP A 91 3.12 -10.67 -6.85
C ASP A 91 3.53 -10.56 -5.37
N TYR A 92 3.61 -9.34 -4.84
CA TYR A 92 3.86 -9.09 -3.42
C TYR A 92 2.76 -9.71 -2.56
N CYS A 93 1.49 -9.43 -2.84
CA CYS A 93 0.36 -9.97 -2.09
C CYS A 93 0.17 -11.47 -2.29
N LYS A 94 0.55 -12.00 -3.45
CA LYS A 94 0.50 -13.44 -3.73
C LYS A 94 1.42 -14.27 -2.82
N LYS A 95 2.59 -13.75 -2.42
CA LYS A 95 3.60 -14.51 -1.65
C LYS A 95 3.03 -15.15 -0.38
N ASP A 96 2.06 -14.49 0.25
CA ASP A 96 1.39 -14.97 1.47
C ASP A 96 -0.09 -15.29 1.26
N ASN A 97 -0.52 -15.50 0.01
CA ASN A 97 -1.88 -15.89 -0.35
C ASN A 97 -2.97 -14.93 0.15
N TYR A 98 -2.75 -13.62 0.05
CA TYR A 98 -3.80 -12.65 0.33
C TYR A 98 -4.95 -12.76 -0.68
N GLU A 99 -6.16 -12.43 -0.23
CA GLU A 99 -7.36 -12.46 -1.08
C GLU A 99 -7.46 -11.18 -1.92
N PHE A 100 -6.98 -10.06 -1.37
CA PHE A 100 -7.04 -8.75 -1.97
C PHE A 100 -5.66 -8.13 -2.07
N ALA A 101 -5.41 -7.48 -3.20
CA ALA A 101 -4.32 -6.54 -3.41
C ALA A 101 -4.92 -5.19 -3.79
N GLY A 102 -4.43 -4.10 -3.23
CA GLY A 102 -4.87 -2.74 -3.52
C GLY A 102 -3.70 -1.83 -3.76
N LEU A 103 -3.78 -1.03 -4.81
CA LEU A 103 -2.79 0.01 -5.09
C LEU A 103 -3.37 1.37 -4.73
N GLU A 104 -2.58 2.17 -4.02
CA GLU A 104 -2.94 3.53 -3.62
C GLU A 104 -1.79 4.51 -3.89
N TYR A 105 -2.16 5.75 -4.18
CA TYR A 105 -1.24 6.88 -4.28
C TYR A 105 0.03 6.60 -5.09
N THR A 106 -0.13 6.05 -6.31
CA THR A 106 0.93 5.77 -7.32
C THR A 106 1.92 4.66 -6.97
N LYS A 107 2.18 4.41 -5.68
CA LYS A 107 3.31 3.60 -5.23
C LYS A 107 3.07 2.69 -4.05
N GLU A 108 1.93 2.80 -3.40
CA GLU A 108 1.61 1.98 -2.24
C GLU A 108 0.90 0.69 -2.67
N CYS A 109 1.28 -0.41 -2.05
CA CYS A 109 0.67 -1.71 -2.19
C CYS A 109 0.13 -2.17 -0.83
N TRP A 110 -1.12 -2.60 -0.83
CA TRP A 110 -1.86 -3.04 0.34
C TRP A 110 -2.40 -4.44 0.10
N CYS A 111 -2.05 -5.39 0.95
CA CYS A 111 -2.58 -6.75 0.90
C CYS A 111 -3.52 -6.96 2.07
N ALA A 112 -4.63 -7.68 1.85
CA ALA A 112 -5.53 -8.08 2.93
C ALA A 112 -6.27 -9.37 2.61
N HIS A 113 -6.76 -10.04 3.64
CA HIS A 113 -7.67 -11.19 3.48
C HIS A 113 -9.13 -10.77 3.33
N SER A 114 -9.44 -9.50 3.62
CA SER A 114 -10.79 -8.93 3.51
C SER A 114 -10.74 -7.50 3.04
N LEU A 115 -11.79 -7.11 2.32
CA LEU A 115 -12.12 -5.72 2.04
C LEU A 115 -13.18 -5.26 3.05
N SER A 116 -12.95 -4.12 3.70
CA SER A 116 -13.88 -3.53 4.65
C SER A 116 -15.26 -3.33 4.03
N SER A 117 -16.33 -3.68 4.76
CA SER A 117 -17.70 -3.42 4.30
C SER A 117 -18.03 -1.93 4.21
N ALA A 118 -17.24 -1.07 4.85
CA ALA A 118 -17.34 0.38 4.74
C ALA A 118 -16.71 0.92 3.43
N ALA A 119 -15.89 0.13 2.73
CA ALA A 119 -15.24 0.54 1.49
C ALA A 119 -16.27 0.60 0.36
N GLN A 120 -16.60 1.82 -0.06
CA GLN A 120 -17.54 2.04 -1.15
C GLN A 120 -16.85 1.84 -2.50
N LYS A 121 -17.48 1.07 -3.39
CA LYS A 121 -17.04 0.98 -4.79
C LYS A 121 -17.34 2.32 -5.47
N LEU A 122 -16.36 2.85 -6.19
CA LEU A 122 -16.43 4.10 -6.94
C LEU A 122 -16.49 3.80 -8.44
N ASP A 123 -16.73 4.85 -9.23
CA ASP A 123 -16.43 4.83 -10.66
C ASP A 123 -14.94 4.55 -10.86
N ASP A 124 -14.61 3.71 -11.86
CA ASP A 124 -13.22 3.29 -12.04
C ASP A 124 -12.29 4.48 -12.36
N GLY A 125 -12.83 5.54 -12.99
CA GLY A 125 -12.11 6.79 -13.26
C GLY A 125 -11.75 7.61 -12.02
N ALA A 126 -12.28 7.29 -10.84
CA ALA A 126 -11.84 7.91 -9.59
C ALA A 126 -10.44 7.44 -9.16
N CYS A 127 -9.99 6.28 -9.65
CA CYS A 127 -8.62 5.83 -9.54
C CYS A 127 -7.86 6.37 -10.76
N ASP A 128 -7.25 7.53 -10.58
CA ASP A 128 -6.72 8.38 -11.66
C ASP A 128 -5.21 8.57 -11.63
N LEU A 129 -4.53 7.97 -10.63
CA LEU A 129 -3.11 8.09 -10.43
C LEU A 129 -2.36 6.95 -11.12
N ALA A 130 -1.36 7.30 -11.94
CA ALA A 130 -0.52 6.30 -12.59
C ALA A 130 0.52 5.69 -11.66
N CYS A 131 0.95 4.47 -11.97
CA CYS A 131 2.02 3.81 -11.23
C CYS A 131 3.37 4.51 -11.43
N THR A 132 4.17 4.63 -10.36
CA THR A 132 5.52 5.21 -10.44
C THR A 132 6.47 4.39 -11.31
N GLY A 133 6.36 3.05 -11.30
CA GLY A 133 7.14 2.15 -12.13
C GLY A 133 6.55 1.85 -13.51
N ASN A 134 5.31 2.23 -13.77
CA ASN A 134 4.69 2.10 -15.09
C ASN A 134 3.55 3.10 -15.29
N THR A 135 3.85 4.23 -15.93
CA THR A 135 2.90 5.33 -16.10
C THR A 135 1.72 5.03 -17.03
N THR A 136 1.73 3.87 -17.71
CA THR A 136 0.62 3.39 -18.54
C THR A 136 -0.45 2.63 -17.76
N GLN A 137 -0.21 2.34 -16.48
CA GLN A 137 -1.13 1.61 -15.60
C GLN A 137 -1.64 2.53 -14.47
N VAL A 138 -2.90 2.34 -14.09
CA VAL A 138 -3.50 2.99 -12.91
C VAL A 138 -3.09 2.25 -11.63
N CYS A 139 -2.64 3.02 -10.64
CA CYS A 139 -2.21 2.59 -9.30
C CYS A 139 -2.97 3.37 -8.20
N GLY A 140 -4.30 3.36 -8.29
CA GLY A 140 -5.17 3.96 -7.27
C GLY A 140 -5.39 5.47 -7.45
N GLY A 141 -5.60 6.13 -6.32
CA GLY A 141 -5.86 7.56 -6.21
C GLY A 141 -5.50 8.08 -4.83
N ALA A 142 -5.61 9.39 -4.60
CA ALA A 142 -5.51 9.94 -3.24
C ALA A 142 -6.75 9.53 -2.43
N LEU A 143 -6.58 8.64 -1.43
CA LEU A 143 -7.67 7.99 -0.69
C LEU A 143 -8.58 7.12 -1.57
N LYS A 144 -8.06 6.58 -2.68
CA LYS A 144 -8.75 5.57 -3.49
C LYS A 144 -7.81 4.41 -3.81
N LEU A 145 -8.34 3.20 -3.75
CA LEU A 145 -7.64 1.95 -4.00
C LEU A 145 -8.09 1.35 -5.33
N SER A 146 -7.13 1.04 -6.21
CA SER A 146 -7.37 0.09 -7.30
C SER A 146 -7.26 -1.32 -6.74
N VAL A 147 -8.40 -1.99 -6.54
CA VAL A 147 -8.48 -3.28 -5.85
C VAL A 147 -8.52 -4.43 -6.85
N TYR A 148 -7.79 -5.49 -6.53
CA TYR A 148 -7.74 -6.75 -7.24
C TYR A 148 -8.06 -7.90 -6.29
N THR A 149 -8.80 -8.89 -6.79
CA THR A 149 -9.20 -10.09 -6.02
C THR A 149 -8.52 -11.34 -6.56
N ALA A 150 -8.08 -12.20 -5.65
CA ALA A 150 -7.47 -13.47 -5.99
C ALA A 150 -8.45 -14.35 -6.80
N THR A 151 -7.98 -14.87 -7.94
CA THR A 151 -8.75 -15.80 -8.76
C THR A 151 -8.76 -17.20 -8.13
N LYS A 152 -9.64 -18.08 -8.63
CA LYS A 152 -9.65 -19.50 -8.23
C LYS A 152 -8.31 -20.20 -8.48
N ALA A 153 -7.52 -19.74 -9.46
CA ALA A 153 -6.21 -20.31 -9.75
C ALA A 153 -5.19 -20.05 -8.63
N SER A 154 -5.26 -18.89 -7.98
CA SER A 154 -4.43 -18.56 -6.80
C SER A 154 -4.72 -19.48 -5.61
N LYS A 155 -6.00 -19.77 -5.36
CA LYS A 155 -6.43 -20.59 -4.21
C LYS A 155 -6.03 -22.06 -4.37
N LYS A 156 -5.91 -22.55 -5.60
CA LYS A 156 -5.50 -23.93 -5.90
C LYS A 156 -4.03 -24.20 -5.56
N GLY A 157 -3.18 -23.17 -5.54
CA GLY A 157 -1.77 -23.28 -5.13
C GLY A 157 -1.56 -23.35 -3.61
N ALA A 158 -2.46 -22.75 -2.83
CA ALA A 158 -2.36 -22.71 -1.36
C ALA A 158 -2.95 -23.95 -0.66
N ALA A 159 -3.83 -24.70 -1.34
CA ALA A 159 -4.38 -25.96 -0.84
C ALA A 159 -3.45 -27.18 -1.06
N GLY A 160 -2.31 -26.99 -1.73
CA GLY A 160 -1.36 -28.05 -2.05
C GLY A 160 -0.23 -28.15 -1.04
N LYS A 161 -0.39 -29.07 -0.07
CA LYS A 161 0.57 -29.62 0.93
C LYS A 161 0.07 -29.50 2.39
N VAL A 162 -1.21 -29.73 2.66
CA VAL A 162 -1.55 -30.41 3.92
C VAL A 162 -1.14 -31.87 3.71
N GLY A 163 -0.11 -32.32 4.43
CA GLY A 163 0.27 -33.73 4.46
C GLY A 163 -0.94 -34.56 4.84
N GLN A 164 -1.39 -35.43 3.94
CA GLN A 164 -2.30 -36.52 4.28
C GLN A 164 -1.57 -37.41 5.29
N VAL A 165 -1.89 -37.27 6.57
CA VAL A 165 -1.64 -38.33 7.54
C VAL A 165 -2.65 -39.42 7.20
N ALA A 166 -2.19 -40.50 6.58
CA ALA A 166 -3.02 -41.67 6.32
C ALA A 166 -3.53 -42.21 7.68
N PRO A 167 -4.82 -42.58 7.81
CA PRO A 167 -5.28 -43.29 8.99
C PRO A 167 -4.58 -44.65 9.01
N VAL A 168 -3.73 -44.90 10.01
CA VAL A 168 -3.20 -46.25 10.25
C VAL A 168 -4.40 -47.11 10.60
N GLY A 169 -4.67 -48.06 9.71
CA GLY A 169 -5.81 -48.95 9.77
C GLY A 169 -5.86 -49.73 11.09
N SER A 170 -7.10 -49.88 11.55
CA SER A 170 -7.59 -50.78 12.58
C SER A 170 -6.80 -52.09 12.68
N ILE A 171 -6.06 -52.26 13.78
CA ILE A 171 -5.60 -53.59 14.19
C ILE A 171 -6.83 -54.33 14.72
N LEU A 172 -7.19 -55.37 13.97
CA LEU A 172 -8.29 -56.29 14.20
C LEU A 172 -8.18 -56.89 15.62
N ALA A 173 -9.14 -56.57 16.47
CA ALA A 173 -9.34 -57.24 17.75
C ALA A 173 -9.77 -58.70 17.48
N LEU A 174 -8.86 -59.64 17.66
CA LEU A 174 -9.16 -61.07 17.81
C LEU A 174 -8.78 -61.48 19.23
N GLY A 175 -9.61 -61.07 20.19
CA GLY A 175 -9.61 -61.62 21.54
C GLY A 175 -10.19 -63.03 21.48
N ILE A 176 -9.30 -64.01 21.44
CA ILE A 176 -9.61 -65.43 21.34
C ILE A 176 -10.34 -65.89 22.61
N ALA A 177 -11.56 -66.40 22.37
CA ALA A 177 -12.26 -67.48 23.05
C ALA A 177 -11.98 -67.68 24.55
N MET A 178 -13.00 -67.35 25.34
CA MET A 178 -13.24 -67.86 26.68
C MET A 178 -13.01 -69.38 26.74
N GLY A 179 -12.01 -69.78 27.52
CA GLY A 179 -11.74 -71.17 27.89
C GLY A 179 -12.86 -71.71 28.76
N PHE A 180 -13.83 -72.36 28.12
CA PHE A 180 -14.81 -73.25 28.73
C PHE A 180 -14.39 -74.68 28.37
N LEU A 181 -13.60 -75.35 29.24
CA LEU A 181 -13.71 -76.79 29.54
C LEU A 181 -12.60 -77.28 30.50
N LEU A 182 -13.02 -77.57 31.75
CA LEU A 182 -12.73 -78.77 32.55
C LEU A 182 -11.27 -79.20 32.80
N CYS A 183 -10.86 -79.20 34.07
CA CYS A 183 -10.53 -80.47 34.74
C CYS A 183 -10.55 -80.36 36.27
N LEU A 184 -11.20 -81.34 36.89
CA LEU A 184 -11.21 -81.61 38.33
C LEU A 184 -9.83 -82.08 38.81
N ALA A 185 -9.44 -81.63 40.01
CA ALA A 185 -8.77 -82.41 41.05
C ALA A 185 -8.91 -81.68 42.38
#